data_AF-A0A838RWT2-F1
#
_entry.id   AF-A0A838RWT2-F1
#
_cell.length_a   1.000
_cell.length_b   1.000
_cell.length_c   1.000
_cell.angle_alpha   90.00
_cell.angle_beta   90.00
_cell.angle_gamma   90.00
#
_symmetry.space_group_name_H-M   'P 1'
#
loop_
_entity.id
_entity.type
_entity.pdbx_description
1 polymer ?
#
loop_
_entity_poly.entity_id
_entity_poly.type
_entity_poly.pdbx_seq_one_letter_code
_entity_poly.pdbx_strand_id
1 'polypeptide(L)'
;MAERIPARLTPAEGRKFGLTVGLAFCTLAAISRWRGHDTAPLVLVALGAALILGGIAIPGYLGPVYRGWMRLALLMSKVTTPIFMGLVYFVVVTPMALFMRLFGRNPLVQKQAGDSYWVTRDPAASATSSMMRQF
;
A
#
# COMPACT_ATOMS: atom_id res chain seq x y z
N MET A 1 4.56 9.85 12.89
CA MET A 1 5.54 9.01 13.60
C MET A 1 6.52 8.47 12.56
N ALA A 2 7.73 9.03 12.47
CA ALA A 2 8.70 8.64 11.44
C ALA A 2 9.30 7.27 11.81
N GLU A 3 8.92 6.23 11.09
CA GLU A 3 9.47 4.89 11.22
C GLU A 3 10.97 4.95 10.90
N ARG A 4 11.82 4.90 11.94
CA ARG A 4 13.27 4.92 11.76
C ARG A 4 13.69 3.57 11.20
N ILE A 5 14.10 3.54 9.93
CA ILE A 5 14.66 2.34 9.32
C ILE A 5 15.84 1.87 10.20
N PRO A 6 15.78 0.68 10.83
CA PRO A 6 16.76 0.26 11.80
C PRO A 6 18.16 0.22 11.18
N ALA A 7 19.16 0.67 11.94
CA ALA A 7 20.54 0.78 11.46
C ALA A 7 21.19 -0.58 11.17
N ARG A 8 20.65 -1.68 11.72
CA ARG A 8 21.09 -3.05 11.50
C ARG A 8 19.87 -3.89 11.12
N LEU A 9 19.91 -4.49 9.94
CA LEU A 9 18.94 -5.51 9.53
C LEU A 9 19.12 -6.76 10.38
N THR A 10 18.03 -7.41 10.72
CA THR A 10 18.13 -8.78 11.22
C THR A 10 18.68 -9.69 10.10
N PRO A 11 19.48 -10.72 10.43
CA PRO A 11 20.00 -11.66 9.43
C PRO A 11 18.92 -12.34 8.59
N ALA A 12 17.68 -12.42 9.07
CA ALA A 12 16.54 -12.96 8.34
C ALA A 12 15.99 -11.97 7.31
N GLU A 13 15.90 -10.68 7.65
CA GLU A 13 15.45 -9.63 6.72
C GLU A 13 16.44 -9.41 5.57
N GLY A 14 17.75 -9.41 5.86
CA GLY A 14 18.78 -9.30 4.83
C GLY A 14 18.74 -10.47 3.83
N ARG A 15 18.49 -11.69 4.32
CA ARG A 15 18.28 -12.88 3.48
C ARG A 15 17.04 -12.76 2.59
N LYS A 16 15.89 -12.40 3.18
CA LYS A 16 14.64 -12.22 2.43
C LYS A 16 14.80 -11.15 1.35
N PHE A 17 15.42 -10.02 1.66
CA PHE A 17 15.67 -8.94 0.71
C PHE A 17 16.58 -9.38 -0.44
N GLY A 18 17.73 -9.99 -0.14
CA GLY A 18 18.67 -10.46 -1.16
C GLY A 18 18.05 -11.51 -2.09
N LEU A 19 17.24 -12.42 -1.53
CA LEU A 19 16.55 -13.45 -2.31
C LEU A 19 15.41 -12.87 -3.15
N THR A 20 14.54 -12.02 -2.61
CA THR A 20 13.39 -11.48 -3.37
C THR A 20 13.84 -10.54 -4.49
N VAL A 21 14.74 -9.61 -4.18
CA VAL A 21 15.25 -8.64 -5.16
C VAL A 21 16.18 -9.32 -6.16
N GLY A 22 17.04 -10.23 -5.69
CA GLY A 22 17.91 -10.99 -6.58
C GLY A 22 17.15 -11.90 -7.54
N LEU A 23 16.10 -12.58 -7.05
CA LEU A 23 15.20 -13.36 -7.90
C LEU A 23 14.50 -12.47 -8.93
N ALA A 24 14.00 -11.29 -8.51
CA ALA A 24 13.37 -10.34 -9.43
C ALA A 24 14.33 -9.86 -10.53
N PHE A 25 15.60 -9.61 -10.21
CA PHE A 25 16.59 -9.27 -11.23
C PHE A 25 16.92 -10.44 -12.16
N CYS A 26 17.00 -11.66 -11.64
CA CYS A 26 17.19 -12.87 -12.45
C CYS A 26 16.00 -13.12 -13.41
N THR A 27 14.76 -12.93 -12.95
CA THR A 27 13.58 -13.07 -13.82
C THR A 27 13.53 -11.98 -14.89
N LEU A 28 13.83 -10.73 -14.54
CA LEU A 28 13.97 -9.65 -15.51
C LEU A 28 15.07 -9.93 -16.53
N ALA A 29 16.19 -10.51 -16.10
CA ALA A 29 17.26 -10.90 -17.00
C ALA A 29 16.84 -12.00 -17.98
N ALA A 30 16.10 -13.01 -17.50
CA ALA A 30 15.55 -14.07 -18.35
C ALA A 30 14.59 -13.49 -19.41
N ILE A 31 13.68 -12.58 -18.99
CA ILE A 31 12.75 -11.89 -19.91
C ILE A 31 13.53 -11.02 -20.91
N SER A 32 14.56 -10.31 -20.46
CA SER A 32 15.39 -9.46 -21.33
C SER A 32 16.16 -10.27 -22.38
N ARG A 33 16.66 -11.44 -21.98
CA ARG A 33 17.32 -12.40 -22.88
C ARG A 33 16.34 -12.99 -23.90
N TRP A 34 15.10 -13.26 -23.50
CA TRP A 34 14.04 -13.69 -24.42
C TRP A 34 13.66 -12.59 -25.43
N ARG A 35 13.88 -11.32 -25.11
CA ARG A 35 13.68 -10.18 -26.03
C ARG A 35 14.88 -9.90 -26.94
N GLY A 36 15.94 -10.70 -26.90
CA GLY A 36 17.09 -10.58 -27.80
C GLY A 36 18.08 -9.47 -27.45
N HIS A 37 18.06 -8.93 -26.23
CA HIS A 37 19.12 -8.02 -25.78
C HIS A 37 20.35 -8.82 -25.34
N ASP A 38 21.54 -8.46 -25.83
CA ASP A 38 22.77 -9.21 -25.51
C ASP A 38 23.46 -8.75 -24.22
N THR A 39 23.54 -7.43 -23.97
CA THR A 39 24.29 -6.87 -22.84
C THR A 39 23.46 -6.68 -21.57
N ALA A 40 22.19 -6.26 -21.72
CA ALA A 40 21.27 -6.04 -20.61
C ALA A 40 21.05 -7.27 -19.69
N PRO A 41 20.85 -8.51 -20.20
CA PRO A 41 20.62 -9.66 -19.33
C PRO A 41 21.87 -10.06 -18.53
N LEU A 42 23.08 -9.88 -19.08
CA LEU A 42 24.33 -10.19 -18.36
C LEU A 42 24.50 -9.34 -17.11
N VAL A 43 24.24 -8.02 -17.23
CA VAL A 43 24.31 -7.10 -16.09
C VAL A 43 23.23 -7.42 -15.05
N LEU A 44 22.01 -7.71 -15.50
CA LEU A 44 20.89 -8.06 -14.60
C LEU A 44 21.12 -9.38 -13.86
N VAL A 45 21.63 -10.42 -14.54
CA VAL A 45 22.00 -11.69 -13.89
C VAL A 45 23.14 -11.48 -12.90
N ALA A 46 24.19 -10.75 -13.28
CA ALA A 46 25.33 -10.50 -12.39
C ALA A 46 24.89 -9.78 -11.10
N LEU A 47 24.04 -8.75 -11.24
CA LEU A 47 23.49 -8.01 -10.11
C LEU A 47 22.57 -8.89 -9.24
N GLY A 48 21.69 -9.67 -9.87
CA GLY A 48 20.81 -10.60 -9.18
C GLY A 48 21.56 -11.68 -8.41
N ALA A 49 22.58 -12.30 -9.03
CA ALA A 49 23.43 -13.30 -8.41
C ALA A 49 24.24 -12.71 -7.24
N ALA A 50 24.78 -11.49 -7.39
CA ALA A 50 25.51 -10.80 -6.31
C ALA A 50 24.58 -10.51 -5.11
N LEU A 51 23.33 -10.13 -5.34
CA LEU A 51 22.32 -9.92 -4.28
C LEU A 51 21.93 -11.21 -3.57
N ILE A 52 21.75 -12.30 -4.31
CA ILE A 52 21.45 -13.63 -3.73
C ILE A 52 22.63 -14.12 -2.89
N LEU A 53 23.84 -14.09 -3.46
CA LEU A 53 25.06 -14.52 -2.78
C LEU A 53 25.35 -13.64 -1.56
N GLY A 54 25.20 -12.32 -1.68
CA GLY A 54 25.34 -11.40 -0.56
C GLY A 54 24.29 -11.63 0.53
N GLY A 55 23.04 -11.93 0.14
CA GLY A 55 21.97 -12.27 1.07
C GLY A 55 22.23 -13.57 1.85
N ILE A 56 22.88 -14.56 1.24
CA ILE A 56 23.23 -15.85 1.87
C ILE A 56 24.51 -15.73 2.71
N ALA A 57 25.57 -15.15 2.15
CA ALA A 57 26.89 -15.12 2.78
C ALA A 57 27.00 -14.05 3.87
N ILE A 58 26.42 -12.86 3.65
CA ILE A 58 26.60 -11.71 4.55
C ILE A 58 25.31 -10.87 4.68
N PRO A 59 24.20 -11.43 5.20
CA PRO A 59 22.93 -10.72 5.29
C PRO A 59 22.98 -9.44 6.14
N GLY A 60 23.86 -9.37 7.13
CA GLY A 60 24.00 -8.20 8.02
C GLY A 60 24.63 -6.97 7.35
N TYR A 61 25.41 -7.15 6.29
CA TYR A 61 26.10 -6.04 5.59
C TYR A 61 25.28 -5.46 4.44
N LEU A 62 24.12 -6.05 4.09
CA LEU A 62 23.19 -5.46 3.12
C LEU A 62 22.38 -4.28 3.67
N GLY A 63 22.57 -3.91 4.95
CA GLY A 63 21.89 -2.80 5.62
C GLY A 63 21.90 -1.45 4.88
N PRO A 64 23.04 -0.93 4.37
CA PRO A 64 23.05 0.32 3.60
C PRO A 64 22.30 0.22 2.27
N VAL A 65 22.46 -0.89 1.52
CA VAL A 65 21.78 -1.12 0.23
C VAL A 65 20.27 -1.20 0.44
N TYR A 66 19.82 -1.97 1.43
CA TYR A 66 18.42 -2.06 1.81
C TYR A 66 17.82 -0.70 2.18
N ARG A 67 18.54 0.12 2.94
CA ARG A 67 18.07 1.47 3.29
C ARG A 67 17.89 2.36 2.06
N GLY A 68 18.84 2.32 1.12
CA GLY A 68 18.73 3.05 -0.15
C GLY A 68 17.53 2.59 -0.96
N TRP A 69 17.38 1.27 -1.11
CA TRP A 69 16.24 0.66 -1.81
C TRP A 69 14.90 1.02 -1.16
N MET A 70 14.81 0.96 0.16
CA MET A 70 13.57 1.27 0.88
C MET A 70 13.19 2.75 0.77
N ARG A 71 14.16 3.67 0.78
CA ARG A 71 13.90 5.09 0.51
C ARG A 71 13.33 5.31 -0.89
N LEU A 72 13.86 4.60 -1.89
CA LEU A 72 13.34 4.64 -3.25
C LEU A 72 11.91 4.08 -3.30
N ALA A 73 11.65 2.95 -2.64
CA ALA A 73 10.32 2.36 -2.54
C ALA A 73 9.32 3.32 -1.87
N LEU A 74 9.72 4.03 -0.82
CA LEU A 74 8.90 5.06 -0.16
C LEU A 74 8.61 6.25 -1.08
N LEU A 75 9.58 6.68 -1.88
CA LEU A 75 9.38 7.76 -2.86
C LEU A 75 8.41 7.34 -3.97
N MET A 76 8.54 6.11 -4.47
CA MET A 76 7.59 5.52 -5.41
C MET A 76 6.20 5.43 -4.80
N SER A 77 6.08 4.96 -3.56
CA SER A 77 4.80 4.85 -2.82
C SER A 77 4.08 6.20 -2.70
N LYS A 78 4.81 7.31 -2.51
CA LYS A 78 4.21 8.65 -2.49
C LYS A 78 3.49 9.02 -3.77
N VAL A 79 3.88 8.44 -4.90
CA VAL A 79 3.25 8.68 -6.21
C VAL A 79 2.21 7.60 -6.50
N THR A 80 2.55 6.33 -6.30
CA THR A 80 1.65 5.20 -6.60
C THR A 80 0.40 5.20 -5.71
N THR A 81 0.53 5.53 -4.42
CA THR A 81 -0.60 5.54 -3.48
C THR A 81 -1.70 6.52 -3.89
N PRO A 82 -1.45 7.83 -4.13
CA PRO A 82 -2.48 8.74 -4.57
C PRO A 82 -3.02 8.40 -5.95
N ILE A 83 -2.20 7.89 -6.87
CA ILE A 83 -2.68 7.41 -8.18
C ILE A 83 -3.67 6.28 -8.00
N PHE A 84 -3.34 5.28 -7.18
CA PHE A 84 -4.20 4.13 -6.94
C PHE A 84 -5.50 4.54 -6.24
N MET A 85 -5.41 5.43 -5.25
CA MET A 85 -6.60 5.98 -4.58
C MET A 85 -7.47 6.80 -5.53
N GLY A 86 -6.86 7.61 -6.42
CA GLY A 86 -7.56 8.32 -7.47
C GLY A 86 -8.26 7.36 -8.44
N LEU A 87 -7.57 6.30 -8.86
CA LEU A 87 -8.15 5.28 -9.72
C LEU A 87 -9.34 4.59 -9.05
N VAL A 88 -9.21 4.16 -7.79
CA VAL A 88 -10.32 3.58 -7.03
C VAL A 88 -11.49 4.56 -6.91
N TYR A 89 -11.21 5.83 -6.66
CA TYR A 89 -12.24 6.85 -6.61
C TYR A 89 -13.00 6.94 -7.95
N PHE A 90 -12.30 7.12 -9.06
CA PHE A 90 -12.96 7.33 -10.37
C PHE A 90 -13.55 6.06 -10.98
N VAL A 91 -12.98 4.88 -10.71
CA VAL A 91 -13.41 3.61 -11.32
C VAL A 91 -14.42 2.86 -10.46
N VAL A 92 -14.40 3.04 -9.14
CA VAL A 92 -15.30 2.33 -8.23
C VAL A 92 -16.28 3.29 -7.58
N VAL A 93 -15.78 4.34 -6.90
CA VAL A 93 -16.64 5.21 -6.08
C VAL A 93 -17.54 6.10 -6.95
N THR A 94 -16.99 6.75 -7.98
CA THR A 94 -17.74 7.63 -8.88
C THR A 94 -18.85 6.91 -9.63
N PRO A 95 -18.63 5.76 -10.30
CA PRO A 95 -19.73 5.05 -10.97
C PRO A 95 -20.73 4.48 -9.96
N MET A 96 -20.29 4.01 -8.79
CA MET A 96 -21.21 3.59 -7.73
C MET A 96 -22.16 4.73 -7.32
N ALA A 97 -21.61 5.93 -7.10
CA ALA A 97 -22.40 7.11 -6.76
C ALA A 97 -23.34 7.53 -7.91
N LEU A 98 -22.88 7.42 -9.16
CA LEU A 98 -23.71 7.69 -10.34
C LEU A 98 -24.88 6.70 -10.44
N PHE A 99 -24.62 5.40 -10.25
CA PHE A 99 -25.68 4.38 -10.20
C PHE A 99 -26.68 4.67 -9.08
N MET A 100 -26.22 4.96 -7.86
CA MET A 100 -27.10 5.32 -6.76
C MET A 100 -28.00 6.53 -7.10
N ARG A 101 -27.44 7.54 -7.78
CA ARG A 101 -28.17 8.72 -8.23
C ARG A 101 -29.19 8.38 -9.33
N LEU A 102 -28.86 7.54 -10.30
CA LEU A 102 -29.81 7.07 -11.32
C LEU A 102 -30.96 6.27 -10.71
N PHE A 103 -30.69 5.43 -9.72
CA PHE A 103 -31.72 4.64 -9.01
C PHE A 103 -32.47 5.44 -7.93
N GLY A 104 -32.27 6.76 -7.84
CA GLY A 104 -32.98 7.64 -6.91
C GLY A 104 -32.65 7.39 -5.42
N ARG A 105 -31.62 6.60 -5.12
CA ARG A 105 -31.18 6.32 -3.75
C ARG A 105 -30.24 7.43 -3.30
N ASN A 106 -30.79 8.39 -2.57
CA ASN A 106 -29.99 9.39 -1.87
C ASN A 106 -29.99 9.10 -0.36
N PRO A 107 -28.98 8.39 0.18
CA PRO A 107 -28.91 8.08 1.61
C PRO A 107 -28.71 9.32 2.49
N LEU A 108 -28.33 10.47 1.91
CA LEU A 108 -28.12 11.73 2.63
C LEU A 108 -29.34 12.65 2.61
N VAL A 109 -30.28 12.46 1.67
CA VAL A 109 -31.55 13.21 1.68
C VAL A 109 -32.51 12.51 2.60
N GLN A 110 -32.46 12.92 3.87
CA GLN A 110 -33.54 12.64 4.79
C GLN A 110 -34.76 13.41 4.30
N LYS A 111 -35.86 12.70 4.00
CA LYS A 111 -37.11 13.35 3.63
C LYS A 111 -37.53 14.27 4.79
N GLN A 112 -37.66 15.55 4.51
CA GLN A 112 -38.16 16.55 5.45
C GLN A 112 -39.58 16.11 5.86
N ALA A 113 -39.76 15.72 7.12
CA ALA A 113 -41.05 15.24 7.63
C ALA A 113 -41.92 16.38 8.22
N GLY A 114 -41.48 17.63 8.11
CA GLY A 114 -42.14 18.84 8.62
C GLY A 114 -41.28 20.09 8.36
N ASP A 115 -41.48 21.16 9.15
CA ASP A 115 -40.73 22.44 9.03
C ASP A 115 -39.23 22.33 9.33
N SER A 116 -38.79 21.18 9.86
CA SER A 116 -37.44 21.00 10.38
C SER A 116 -36.91 19.60 10.08
N TYR A 117 -35.59 19.50 9.88
CA TYR A 117 -34.86 18.23 9.80
C TYR A 117 -34.65 17.57 11.18
N TRP A 118 -35.11 18.22 12.26
CA TRP A 118 -35.00 17.68 13.62
C TRP A 118 -35.80 16.38 13.75
N VAL A 119 -35.09 15.29 14.05
CA VAL A 119 -35.69 14.01 14.44
C VAL A 119 -35.95 14.04 15.94
N THR A 120 -37.23 14.12 16.31
CA THR A 120 -37.66 14.00 17.70
C THR A 120 -37.32 12.59 18.20
N ARG A 121 -36.39 12.47 19.14
CA ARG A 121 -36.06 11.20 19.79
C ARG A 121 -37.06 10.95 20.91
N ASP A 122 -37.57 9.72 20.98
CA ASP A 122 -38.43 9.29 22.08
C ASP A 122 -37.63 9.31 23.40
N PRO A 123 -38.03 10.13 24.41
CA PRO A 123 -37.34 10.19 25.69
C PRO A 123 -37.29 8.83 26.39
N ALA A 124 -38.28 7.95 26.20
CA ALA A 124 -38.30 6.61 26.80
C ALA A 124 -37.19 5.70 26.24
N ALA A 125 -36.81 5.86 24.97
CA ALA A 125 -35.71 5.11 24.34
C ALA A 125 -34.32 5.62 24.76
N SER A 126 -34.22 6.88 25.21
CA SER A 126 -32.97 7.50 25.66
C SER A 126 -32.61 7.25 27.13
N ALA A 127 -33.60 6.82 27.93
CA ALA A 127 -33.44 6.63 29.37
C ALA A 127 -32.66 5.35 29.74
N THR A 128 -32.60 4.34 28.88
CA THR A 128 -32.13 2.99 29.28
C THR A 128 -30.61 2.82 29.30
N SER A 129 -29.80 3.78 28.82
CA SER A 129 -28.32 3.67 28.95
C SER A 129 -27.58 5.01 28.92
N SER A 130 -28.18 6.05 29.48
CA SER A 130 -27.55 7.37 29.55
C SER A 130 -26.41 7.39 30.58
N MET A 131 -25.19 7.13 30.10
CA MET A 131 -23.97 7.81 30.56
C MET A 131 -23.59 7.65 32.05
N MET A 132 -23.77 6.46 32.63
CA MET A 132 -23.39 6.21 34.04
C MET A 132 -21.86 6.15 34.31
N ARG A 133 -21.01 6.35 33.29
CA ARG A 133 -19.54 6.52 33.42
C ARG A 133 -19.03 7.47 32.34
N GLN A 134 -19.05 8.77 32.62
CA GLN A 134 -18.52 9.79 31.69
C GLN A 134 -17.21 10.44 32.15
N PHE A 135 -16.62 9.96 33.24
CA PHE A 135 -15.31 10.36 33.73
C PHE A 135 -14.50 9.12 34.11
#